data_AF-A0A7Y7J051-F1
#
_entry.id   AF-A0A7Y7J051-F1
#
_cell.length_a   1.000
_cell.length_b   1.000
_cell.length_c   1.000
_cell.angle_alpha   90.00
_cell.angle_beta   90.00
_cell.angle_gamma   90.00
#
_symmetry.space_group_name_H-M   'P 1'
#
loop_
_entity.id
_entity.type
_entity.pdbx_description
1 polymer ?
#
loop_
_entity_poly.entity_id
_entity_poly.type
_entity_poly.pdbx_seq_one_letter_code
_entity_poly.pdbx_strand_id
1 'polypeptide(L)'
;TWALTMLFVIVGWVLFRAPDFPTAGRVLRAMAGLQSVGHAWPRDAAVFWIALGVALVGPSSQDAVLRMLRPTTLLAVPAGIAFILLLLLIGGRIPDAFIYFQF
;
A
#
# COMPACT_ATOMS: atom_id res chain seq x y z
N THR A 1 -15.10 19.41 -15.22
CA THR A 1 -15.87 19.80 -14.01
C THR A 1 -15.66 18.84 -12.85
N TRP A 2 -15.81 17.53 -13.05
CA TRP A 2 -15.59 16.52 -12.00
C TRP A 2 -14.17 16.45 -11.39
N ALA A 3 -13.13 16.61 -12.20
CA ALA A 3 -11.76 16.60 -11.68
C ALA A 3 -11.49 17.79 -10.73
N LEU A 4 -12.04 18.96 -11.06
CA LEU A 4 -11.90 20.17 -10.25
C LEU A 4 -12.66 20.04 -8.93
N THR A 5 -13.88 19.50 -8.97
CA THR A 5 -14.66 19.24 -7.75
C THR A 5 -13.98 18.20 -6.87
N MET A 6 -13.43 17.14 -7.45
CA MET A 6 -12.69 16.13 -6.69
C MET A 6 -11.41 16.71 -6.07
N LEU A 7 -10.68 17.56 -6.80
CA LEU A 7 -9.50 18.25 -6.28
C LEU A 7 -9.85 19.18 -5.12
N PHE A 8 -10.96 19.92 -5.22
CA PHE A 8 -11.47 20.75 -4.12
C PHE A 8 -11.80 19.91 -2.88
N VAL A 9 -12.49 18.77 -3.05
CA VAL A 9 -12.81 17.84 -1.95
C VAL A 9 -11.54 17.31 -1.29
N ILE A 10 -10.56 16.87 -2.08
CA ILE A 10 -9.28 16.36 -1.59
C ILE A 10 -8.54 17.42 -0.78
N VAL A 11 -8.42 18.65 -1.30
CA VAL A 11 -7.74 19.76 -0.60
C VAL A 11 -8.47 20.09 0.70
N GLY A 12 -9.81 20.16 0.66
CA GLY A 12 -10.63 20.37 1.85
C GLY A 12 -10.37 19.31 2.92
N TRP A 13 -10.40 18.02 2.55
CA TRP A 13 -10.13 16.93 3.49
C TRP A 13 -8.75 17.03 4.14
N VAL A 14 -7.72 17.37 3.38
CA VAL A 14 -6.36 17.49 3.94
C VAL A 14 -6.29 18.65 4.94
N LEU A 15 -6.90 19.79 4.64
CA LEU A 15 -6.89 20.96 5.52
C LEU A 15 -7.63 20.72 6.84
N PHE A 16 -8.79 20.05 6.81
CA PHE A 16 -9.58 19.81 8.01
C PHE A 16 -9.11 18.61 8.85
N ARG A 17 -8.33 17.71 8.24
CA ARG A 17 -7.84 16.49 8.92
C ARG A 17 -6.44 16.64 9.50
N ALA A 18 -5.62 17.55 8.97
CA ALA A 18 -4.26 17.73 9.47
C ALA A 18 -4.24 18.38 10.86
N PRO A 19 -3.27 18.03 11.73
CA PRO A 19 -3.12 18.64 13.05
C PRO A 19 -2.73 20.12 13.00
N ASP A 20 -2.11 20.57 11.90
CA ASP A 20 -1.64 21.94 11.70
C ASP A 20 -1.45 22.26 10.20
N PHE A 21 -1.42 23.56 9.85
CA PHE A 21 -1.24 24.02 8.47
C PHE A 21 0.10 23.58 7.82
N PRO A 22 1.25 23.63 8.52
CA PRO A 22 2.49 23.05 8.00
C PRO A 22 2.37 21.57 7.60
N THR A 23 1.69 20.76 8.41
CA THR A 23 1.42 19.35 8.12
C THR A 23 0.51 19.17 6.91
N ALA A 24 -0.58 19.94 6.80
CA ALA A 24 -1.43 19.94 5.61
C ALA A 24 -0.63 20.27 4.33
N GLY A 25 0.24 21.29 4.40
CA GLY A 25 1.09 21.69 3.29
C GLY A 25 2.13 20.64 2.90
N ARG A 26 2.62 19.83 3.84
CA ARG A 26 3.49 18.67 3.54
C ARG A 26 2.72 17.58 2.81
N VAL A 27 1.51 17.25 3.27
CA VAL A 27 0.66 16.23 2.64
C VAL A 27 0.25 16.64 1.21
N LEU A 28 -0.16 17.89 0.98
CA LEU A 28 -0.53 18.36 -0.36
C LEU A 28 0.67 18.36 -1.32
N ARG A 29 1.84 18.82 -0.87
CA ARG A 29 3.08 18.73 -1.66
C ARG A 29 3.45 17.29 -1.97
N ALA A 30 3.23 16.38 -1.03
CA ALA A 30 3.47 14.96 -1.22
C ALA A 30 2.57 14.36 -2.31
N MET A 31 1.27 14.65 -2.25
CA MET A 31 0.30 14.20 -3.25
C MET A 31 0.57 14.77 -4.64
N ALA A 32 1.07 16.00 -4.72
CA ALA A 32 1.47 16.63 -5.97
C ALA A 32 2.83 16.15 -6.50
N GLY A 33 3.52 15.24 -5.80
CA GLY A 33 4.86 14.76 -6.18
C GLY A 33 5.97 15.80 -6.01
N LEU A 34 5.71 16.91 -5.29
CA LEU A 34 6.65 18.01 -5.04
C LEU A 34 7.56 17.77 -3.83
N GLN A 35 7.46 16.60 -3.22
CA GLN A 35 8.39 16.14 -2.20
C GLN A 35 9.64 15.56 -2.86
N SER A 36 10.81 15.72 -2.22
CA SER A 36 11.99 14.96 -2.64
C SER A 36 11.64 13.48 -2.64
N VAL A 37 12.12 12.75 -3.65
CA VAL A 37 12.05 11.28 -3.64
C VAL A 37 12.72 10.83 -2.36
N GLY A 38 11.91 10.42 -1.38
CA GLY A 38 12.41 9.92 -0.12
C GLY A 38 13.36 8.78 -0.43
N HIS A 39 14.51 8.75 0.22
CA HIS A 39 15.44 7.62 0.16
C HIS A 39 14.87 6.43 0.96
N ALA A 40 13.60 6.08 0.73
CA ALA A 40 13.05 4.81 1.13
C ALA A 40 13.58 3.77 0.14
N TRP A 41 14.89 3.56 0.17
CA TRP A 41 15.48 2.42 -0.51
C TRP A 41 14.81 1.19 0.08
N PRO A 42 14.23 0.30 -0.75
CA PRO A 42 13.70 -0.95 -0.22
C PRO A 42 14.81 -1.62 0.58
N ARG A 43 14.54 -1.96 1.84
CA ARG A 43 15.48 -2.65 2.74
C ARG A 43 16.13 -3.84 2.03
N ASP A 44 15.36 -4.50 1.17
CA ASP A 44 15.77 -5.63 0.35
C ASP A 44 15.56 -5.31 -1.14
N ALA A 45 16.58 -4.75 -1.79
CA ALA A 45 16.54 -4.39 -3.21
C ALA A 45 16.17 -5.58 -4.12
N ALA A 46 16.62 -6.79 -3.77
CA ALA A 46 16.28 -8.01 -4.50
C ALA A 46 14.77 -8.31 -4.48
N VAL A 47 14.14 -8.21 -3.30
CA VAL A 47 12.69 -8.43 -3.15
C VAL A 47 11.92 -7.37 -3.93
N PHE A 48 12.37 -6.12 -3.91
CA PHE A 48 11.75 -5.04 -4.68
C PHE A 48 11.78 -5.31 -6.18
N TRP A 49 12.93 -5.68 -6.75
CA TRP A 49 13.04 -5.93 -8.19
C TRP A 49 12.23 -7.14 -8.63
N ILE A 50 12.18 -8.21 -7.81
CA ILE A 50 11.31 -9.36 -8.08
C ILE A 50 9.84 -8.94 -8.07
N ALA A 51 9.42 -8.20 -7.03
CA ALA A 51 8.05 -7.73 -6.92
C ALA A 51 7.66 -6.80 -8.08
N LEU A 52 8.56 -5.91 -8.51
CA LEU A 52 8.33 -5.04 -9.65
C LEU A 52 8.19 -5.84 -10.95
N GLY A 53 9.06 -6.84 -11.18
CA GLY A 53 8.96 -7.73 -12.34
C GLY A 53 7.62 -8.49 -12.37
N VAL A 54 7.20 -9.03 -11.22
CA VAL A 54 5.90 -9.70 -11.08
C VAL A 54 4.74 -8.72 -11.29
N ALA A 55 4.85 -7.48 -10.82
CA ALA A 55 3.79 -6.48 -11.00
C ALA A 55 3.64 -6.00 -12.45
N LEU A 56 4.74 -5.90 -13.20
CA LEU A 56 4.74 -5.39 -14.58
C LEU A 56 4.44 -6.48 -15.61
N VAL A 57 4.93 -7.70 -15.41
CA VAL A 57 4.87 -8.80 -16.39
C VAL A 57 4.00 -9.95 -15.90
N GLY A 58 3.84 -10.10 -14.58
CA GLY A 58 3.06 -11.19 -14.01
C GLY A 58 1.55 -11.03 -14.23
N PRO A 59 0.80 -12.14 -14.14
CA PRO A 59 -0.65 -12.10 -14.24
C PRO A 59 -1.24 -11.30 -13.07
N SER A 60 -2.38 -10.66 -13.32
CA SER A 60 -3.16 -10.12 -12.21
C SER A 60 -3.53 -11.22 -11.22
N SER A 61 -3.69 -10.86 -9.93
CA SER A 61 -4.08 -11.82 -8.89
C SER A 61 -5.37 -12.57 -9.24
N GLN A 62 -6.33 -11.89 -9.87
CA GLN A 62 -7.60 -12.46 -10.29
C GLN A 62 -7.42 -13.48 -11.42
N ASP A 63 -6.62 -13.14 -12.44
CA ASP A 63 -6.37 -14.05 -13.57
C ASP A 63 -5.59 -15.30 -13.13
N ALA A 64 -4.61 -15.11 -12.24
CA ALA A 64 -3.87 -16.21 -11.65
C ALA A 64 -4.79 -17.18 -10.88
N VAL A 65 -5.65 -16.67 -10.01
CA VAL A 65 -6.54 -17.49 -9.17
C VAL A 65 -7.66 -18.14 -9.99
N LEU A 66 -8.27 -17.41 -10.91
CA LEU A 66 -9.47 -17.87 -11.62
C LEU A 66 -9.17 -18.72 -12.85
N ARG A 67 -8.01 -18.52 -13.50
CA ARG A 67 -7.70 -19.18 -14.78
C ARG A 67 -6.50 -20.10 -14.73
N MET A 68 -5.48 -19.78 -13.93
CA MET A 68 -4.20 -20.48 -13.98
C MET A 68 -4.05 -21.51 -12.85
N LEU A 69 -4.50 -21.17 -11.64
CA LEU A 69 -4.35 -22.02 -10.46
C LEU A 69 -5.54 -22.97 -10.32
N ARG A 70 -5.24 -24.27 -10.28
CA ARG A 70 -6.23 -25.27 -9.91
C ARG A 70 -6.27 -25.40 -8.38
N PRO A 71 -7.46 -25.37 -7.74
CA PRO A 71 -7.57 -25.53 -6.30
C PRO A 71 -7.28 -26.98 -5.90
N THR A 72 -6.00 -27.30 -5.72
CA THR A 72 -5.53 -28.60 -5.24
C THR A 72 -5.03 -28.46 -3.82
N THR A 73 -5.19 -29.52 -3.01
CA THR A 73 -4.73 -29.54 -1.62
C THR A 73 -3.23 -29.27 -1.50
N LEU A 74 -2.45 -29.69 -2.51
CA LEU A 74 -1.00 -29.46 -2.59
C LEU A 74 -0.62 -27.98 -2.72
N LEU A 75 -1.47 -27.14 -3.30
CA LEU A 75 -1.27 -25.69 -3.36
C LEU A 75 -1.94 -24.97 -2.19
N ALA A 76 -3.13 -25.42 -1.79
CA ALA A 76 -3.92 -24.80 -0.75
C ALA A 76 -3.26 -24.87 0.63
N VAL A 77 -2.69 -26.02 1.01
CA VAL A 77 -2.03 -26.22 2.31
C VAL A 77 -0.82 -25.28 2.48
N PRO A 78 0.19 -25.27 1.59
CA PRO A 78 1.33 -24.37 1.76
C PRO A 78 0.94 -22.90 1.63
N ALA A 79 -0.02 -22.54 0.77
CA ALA A 79 -0.51 -21.16 0.68
C ALA A 79 -1.17 -20.69 1.99
N GLY A 80 -1.99 -21.55 2.62
CA GLY A 80 -2.60 -21.26 3.92
C GLY A 80 -1.57 -21.14 5.04
N ILE A 81 -0.57 -22.03 5.07
CA ILE A 81 0.54 -21.95 6.04
C ILE A 81 1.31 -20.63 5.85
N ALA A 82 1.68 -20.30 4.61
CA ALA A 82 2.37 -19.05 4.30
C ALA A 82 1.55 -17.83 4.73
N PHE A 83 0.23 -17.83 4.48
CA PHE A 83 -0.66 -16.76 4.92
C PHE A 83 -0.65 -16.59 6.45
N ILE A 84 -0.75 -17.68 7.22
CA ILE A 84 -0.70 -17.65 8.68
C ILE A 84 0.65 -17.10 9.17
N LEU A 85 1.76 -17.58 8.60
CA LEU A 85 3.10 -17.11 8.95
C LEU A 85 3.27 -15.61 8.65
N LEU A 86 2.72 -15.12 7.55
CA LEU A 86 2.72 -13.70 7.21
C LEU A 86 1.89 -12.87 8.19
N LEU A 87 0.72 -13.37 8.62
CA LEU A 87 -0.08 -12.69 9.64
C LEU A 87 0.66 -12.57 10.97
N LEU A 88 1.32 -13.65 11.41
CA LEU A 88 2.15 -13.64 12.62
C LEU A 88 3.34 -12.68 12.49
N LEU A 89 3.98 -12.66 11.32
CA LEU A 89 5.08 -11.74 11.02
C LEU A 89 4.67 -10.27 11.07
N ILE A 90 3.47 -9.96 10.53
CA ILE A 90 2.93 -8.59 10.54
C ILE A 90 2.49 -8.21 11.96
N GLY A 91 1.77 -9.08 12.66
CA GLY A 91 1.27 -8.83 14.01
C GLY A 91 2.36 -8.67 15.07
N GLY A 92 3.55 -9.21 14.84
CA GLY A 92 4.73 -9.02 15.70
C GLY A 92 5.42 -7.66 15.54
N ARG A 93 5.03 -6.82 14.58
CA ARG A 93 5.57 -5.46 14.42
C ARG A 93 4.72 -4.46 15.19
N ILE A 94 5.36 -3.41 15.73
CA ILE A 94 4.65 -2.29 16.35
C ILE A 94 3.69 -1.73 15.28
N PRO A 95 2.36 -1.77 15.49
CA PRO A 95 1.43 -1.21 14.52
C PRO A 95 1.71 0.28 14.37
N ASP A 96 1.94 0.74 13.13
CA ASP A 96 1.92 2.17 12.86
C ASP A 96 0.57 2.72 13.36
N ALA A 97 0.61 3.84 14.08
CA ALA A 97 -0.55 4.39 14.76
C ALA A 97 -1.75 4.44 13.81
N PHE A 98 -2.77 3.64 14.11
CA PHE A 98 -3.98 3.58 13.29
C PHE A 98 -4.60 4.97 13.20
N ILE A 99 -4.88 5.39 11.97
CA ILE A 99 -5.55 6.65 11.60
C ILE A 99 -6.79 6.97 12.48
N TYR A 100 -7.44 5.96 13.04
CA TYR A 100 -8.68 6.09 13.81
C TYR A 100 -8.49 6.32 15.31
N PHE A 101 -7.31 6.06 15.89
CA PHE A 101 -7.06 6.23 17.33
C PHE A 101 -6.16 7.43 17.60
N GLN A 102 -6.53 8.59 17.05
CA GLN A 102 -5.84 9.87 17.29
C GLN A 102 -6.71 10.90 18.01
N PHE A 103 -7.65 10.45 18.85
CA PHE A 103 -8.36 11.31 19.79
C PHE A 103 -7.60 11.44 21.10
#